data_AF-A0A1M6LME7-F1
#
_entry.id   AF-A0A1M6LME7-F1
#
_cell.length_a   1.000
_cell.length_b   1.000
_cell.length_c   1.000
_cell.angle_alpha   90.00
_cell.angle_beta   90.00
_cell.angle_gamma   90.00
#
_symmetry.space_group_name_H-M   'P 1'
#
loop_
_entity.id
_entity.type
_entity.pdbx_description
1 polymer ?
#
loop_
_entity_poly.entity_id
_entity_poly.type
_entity_poly.pdbx_seq_one_letter_code
_entity_poly.pdbx_strand_id
1 'polypeptide(L)'
;MLKITNENLQNLAELYNQHGKDELYNKLKKDYKIKNPTCVFKRMKTNEMLGFDTALNKFTFHKCVEDEVFMSFDELCAPHQEMEAIPFPNDNSKAVAMDKLIQELIGDKLLEISKYVNMNVIDRTIIIDQTSLHNDGYQIIAH
;
A
#
# COMPACT_ATOMS: atom_id res chain seq x y z
N MET A 1 32.12 -15.17 -2.65
CA MET A 1 31.19 -14.17 -3.23
C MET A 1 30.83 -13.19 -2.14
N LEU A 2 31.05 -11.89 -2.34
CA LEU A 2 30.58 -10.87 -1.41
C LEU A 2 29.05 -10.83 -1.48
N LYS A 3 28.37 -11.08 -0.36
CA LYS A 3 26.92 -10.96 -0.27
C LYS A 3 26.59 -9.47 -0.23
N ILE A 4 25.82 -8.99 -1.20
CA ILE A 4 25.28 -7.63 -1.17
C ILE A 4 24.27 -7.56 -0.01
N THR A 5 24.58 -6.78 1.02
CA THR A 5 23.68 -6.47 2.15
C THR A 5 22.66 -5.39 1.76
N ASN A 6 21.63 -5.20 2.58
CA ASN A 6 20.56 -4.23 2.29
C ASN A 6 21.07 -2.78 2.20
N GLU A 7 22.01 -2.38 3.07
CA GLU A 7 22.66 -1.06 3.02
C GLU A 7 23.40 -0.84 1.69
N ASN A 8 24.01 -1.88 1.14
CA ASN A 8 24.67 -1.81 -0.16
C ASN A 8 23.67 -1.65 -1.31
N LEU A 9 22.42 -2.14 -1.17
CA LEU A 9 21.39 -1.97 -2.20
C LEU A 9 20.90 -0.53 -2.30
N GLN A 10 20.79 0.20 -1.18
CA GLN A 10 20.45 1.62 -1.19
C GLN A 10 21.52 2.46 -1.90
N ASN A 11 22.79 2.25 -1.54
CA ASN A 11 23.92 2.92 -2.21
C ASN A 11 23.98 2.64 -3.72
N LEU A 12 23.63 1.42 -4.14
CA LEU A 12 23.54 1.05 -5.56
C LEU A 12 22.35 1.72 -6.25
N ALA A 13 21.22 1.88 -5.56
CA ALA A 13 20.04 2.57 -6.08
C ALA A 13 20.28 4.08 -6.23
N GLU A 14 20.98 4.72 -5.28
CA GLU A 14 21.40 6.11 -5.38
C GLU A 14 22.35 6.33 -6.57
N LEU A 15 23.35 5.46 -6.71
CA LEU A 15 24.27 5.47 -7.85
C LEU A 15 23.52 5.36 -9.18
N TYR A 16 22.51 4.49 -9.25
CA TYR A 16 21.66 4.36 -10.42
C TYR A 16 20.88 5.66 -10.72
N ASN A 17 20.33 6.30 -9.70
CA ASN A 17 19.56 7.53 -9.85
C ASN A 17 20.42 8.72 -10.31
N GLN A 18 21.69 8.76 -9.92
CA GLN A 18 22.63 9.84 -10.25
C GLN A 18 23.33 9.63 -11.59
N HIS A 19 23.83 8.42 -11.83
CA HIS A 19 24.74 8.13 -12.95
C HIS A 19 24.17 7.12 -13.96
N GLY A 20 23.00 6.56 -13.69
CA GLY A 20 22.31 5.65 -14.60
C GLY A 20 22.81 4.20 -14.55
N LYS A 21 22.34 3.42 -15.53
CA LYS A 21 22.47 1.97 -15.57
C LYS A 21 23.90 1.47 -15.78
N ASP A 22 24.67 2.18 -16.59
CA ASP A 22 26.00 1.72 -17.02
C ASP A 22 27.01 1.78 -15.88
N GLU A 23 27.00 2.87 -15.10
CA GLU A 23 27.81 3.02 -13.89
C GLU A 23 27.47 1.97 -12.83
N LEU A 24 26.17 1.71 -12.62
CA LEU A 24 25.73 0.63 -11.73
C LEU A 24 26.31 -0.72 -12.16
N TYR A 25 26.26 -1.05 -13.44
CA TYR A 25 26.72 -2.33 -13.97
C TYR A 25 28.24 -2.46 -13.87
N ASN A 26 28.97 -1.36 -14.08
CA ASN A 26 30.42 -1.32 -13.92
C ASN A 26 30.81 -1.55 -12.46
N LYS A 27 30.15 -0.88 -11.50
CA LYS A 27 30.41 -1.07 -10.06
C LYS A 27 30.13 -2.50 -9.60
N LEU A 28 29.03 -3.10 -10.06
CA LEU A 28 28.68 -4.50 -9.74
C LEU A 28 29.72 -5.51 -10.28
N LYS A 29 30.30 -5.25 -11.46
CA LYS A 29 31.34 -6.10 -12.04
C LYS A 29 32.69 -5.93 -11.36
N LYS A 30 33.08 -4.68 -11.07
CA LYS A 30 34.40 -4.33 -10.54
C LYS A 30 34.52 -4.69 -9.06
N ASP A 31 33.56 -4.25 -8.24
CA ASP A 31 33.68 -4.29 -6.79
C ASP A 31 33.10 -5.59 -6.23
N TYR A 32 31.97 -6.04 -6.79
CA TYR A 32 31.26 -7.22 -6.31
C TYR A 32 31.58 -8.49 -7.11
N LYS A 33 32.37 -8.38 -8.19
CA LYS A 33 32.74 -9.49 -9.11
C LYS A 33 31.53 -10.27 -9.63
N ILE A 34 30.42 -9.58 -9.88
CA ILE A 34 29.16 -10.19 -10.32
C ILE A 34 29.17 -10.38 -11.83
N LYS A 35 29.02 -11.63 -12.27
CA LYS A 35 29.00 -12.00 -13.70
C LYS A 35 27.78 -11.44 -14.43
N ASN A 36 26.62 -11.38 -13.77
CA ASN A 36 25.37 -10.92 -14.38
C ASN A 36 24.73 -9.78 -13.55
N PRO A 37 25.06 -8.51 -13.81
CA PRO A 37 24.47 -7.36 -13.10
C PRO A 37 22.95 -7.25 -13.27
N THR A 38 22.39 -7.80 -14.35
CA THR A 38 20.95 -7.73 -14.64
C THR A 38 20.11 -8.47 -13.60
N CYS A 39 20.61 -9.56 -13.01
CA CYS A 39 19.87 -10.26 -11.95
C CYS A 39 19.80 -9.41 -10.67
N VAL A 40 20.86 -8.66 -10.35
CA VAL A 40 20.88 -7.74 -9.21
C VAL A 40 19.94 -6.58 -9.45
N PHE A 41 19.95 -6.01 -10.66
CA PHE A 41 19.04 -4.92 -11.01
C PHE A 41 17.56 -5.34 -10.93
N LYS A 42 17.22 -6.54 -11.43
CA LYS A 42 15.86 -7.10 -11.26
C LYS A 42 15.51 -7.26 -9.78
N ARG A 43 16.44 -7.79 -8.97
CA ARG A 43 16.25 -7.96 -7.54
C ARG A 43 16.08 -6.64 -6.79
N MET A 44 16.77 -5.59 -7.20
CA MET A 44 16.60 -4.24 -6.64
C MET A 44 15.20 -3.71 -6.89
N LYS A 45 14.62 -3.96 -8.08
CA LYS A 45 13.24 -3.53 -8.40
C LYS A 45 12.15 -4.25 -7.63
N THR A 46 12.41 -5.48 -7.18
CA THR A 46 11.46 -6.29 -6.43
C THR A 46 11.71 -6.24 -4.93
N ASN A 47 12.61 -5.38 -4.45
CA ASN A 47 12.98 -5.32 -3.05
C ASN A 47 11.99 -4.42 -2.29
N GLU A 48 11.47 -4.89 -1.15
CA GLU A 48 10.47 -4.15 -0.36
C GLU A 48 10.99 -2.81 0.20
N MET A 49 12.31 -2.67 0.40
CA MET A 49 12.93 -1.43 0.91
C MET A 49 13.23 -0.40 -0.20
N LEU A 50 13.12 -0.80 -1.47
CA LEU A 50 13.40 0.03 -2.64
C LEU A 50 12.18 0.04 -3.55
N GLY A 51 11.46 1.16 -3.57
CA GLY A 51 10.47 1.40 -4.60
C GLY A 51 11.15 1.64 -5.95
N PHE A 52 10.47 1.31 -7.04
CA PHE A 52 10.93 1.67 -8.38
C PHE A 52 9.81 2.36 -9.14
N ASP A 53 10.02 3.64 -9.45
CA ASP A 53 9.12 4.41 -10.28
C ASP A 53 9.43 4.12 -11.75
N THR A 54 8.48 3.49 -12.43
CA THR A 54 8.59 3.13 -13.85
C THR A 54 8.43 4.33 -14.78
N ALA A 55 7.73 5.39 -14.37
CA ALA A 55 7.54 6.60 -15.16
C ALA A 55 8.79 7.48 -15.14
N LEU A 56 9.39 7.65 -13.97
CA LEU A 56 10.63 8.42 -13.80
C LEU A 56 11.90 7.59 -14.07
N ASN A 57 11.75 6.27 -14.19
CA ASN A 57 12.84 5.30 -14.31
C ASN A 57 13.91 5.51 -13.21
N LYS A 58 13.46 5.64 -11.97
CA LYS A 58 14.29 5.92 -10.78
C LYS A 58 13.86 5.04 -9.60
N PHE A 59 14.81 4.71 -8.74
CA PHE A 59 14.50 4.10 -7.45
C PHE A 59 13.99 5.15 -6.48
N THR A 60 12.95 4.82 -5.74
CA THR A 60 12.44 5.59 -4.61
C THR A 60 12.81 4.87 -3.32
N PHE A 61 13.20 5.63 -2.31
CA PHE A 61 13.47 5.11 -0.99
C PHE A 61 12.19 5.26 -0.20
N HIS A 62 11.66 4.17 0.36
CA HIS A 62 10.70 4.30 1.44
C HIS A 62 11.43 4.96 2.61
N LYS A 63 11.30 6.27 2.76
CA LYS A 63 11.47 6.89 4.08
C LYS A 63 10.43 6.20 4.96
N CYS A 64 10.84 5.63 6.10
CA CYS A 64 9.88 5.32 7.15
C CYS A 64 9.14 6.62 7.44
N VAL A 65 7.89 6.71 7.00
CA VAL A 65 7.03 7.89 7.18
C VAL A 65 6.54 7.98 8.64
N GLU A 66 7.20 7.31 9.58
CA GLU A 66 6.78 7.37 10.99
C GLU A 66 6.98 8.78 11.56
N ASP A 67 7.98 9.53 11.09
CA ASP A 67 8.31 10.86 11.62
C ASP A 67 7.70 12.04 10.83
N GLU A 68 7.15 11.83 9.63
CA GLU A 68 6.59 12.90 8.78
C GLU A 68 5.04 12.91 8.72
N VAL A 69 4.36 11.97 9.40
CA VAL A 69 2.88 11.94 9.45
C VAL A 69 2.29 13.04 10.36
N PHE A 70 3.07 13.56 11.30
CA PHE A 70 2.63 14.59 12.25
C PHE A 70 3.36 15.90 12.01
N MET A 71 2.60 16.99 11.80
CA MET A 71 3.15 18.34 11.82
C MET A 71 3.76 18.62 13.19
N SER A 72 4.90 19.33 13.20
CA SER A 72 5.50 19.79 14.44
C SER A 72 4.59 20.81 15.16
N PHE A 73 4.74 20.94 16.47
CA PHE A 73 3.96 21.92 17.26
C PHE A 73 4.17 23.36 16.77
N ASP A 74 5.38 23.67 16.29
CA ASP A 74 5.74 24.97 15.74
C ASP A 74 5.08 25.22 14.38
N GLU A 75 4.91 24.20 13.53
CA GLU A 75 4.15 24.30 12.27
C GLU A 75 2.66 24.53 12.51
N LEU A 76 2.08 23.89 13.53
CA LEU A 76 0.68 24.10 13.92
C LEU A 76 0.43 25.53 14.41
N CYS A 77 1.44 26.14 15.03
CA CYS A 77 1.37 27.49 15.58
C CYS A 77 1.84 28.57 14.60
N ALA A 78 2.33 28.18 13.41
CA ALA A 78 2.73 29.14 12.39
C ALA A 78 1.49 29.91 11.89
N PRO A 79 1.59 31.25 11.73
CA PRO A 79 0.51 32.02 11.11
C PRO A 79 0.28 31.47 9.71
N HIS A 80 -0.95 31.05 9.42
CA HIS A 80 -1.32 30.43 8.16
C HIS A 80 -0.89 31.33 6.99
N GLN A 81 0.13 30.91 6.24
CA GLN A 81 0.36 31.45 4.91
C GLN A 81 -0.75 30.90 4.03
N GLU A 82 -1.48 31.79 3.38
CA GLU A 82 -2.47 31.44 2.37
C GLU A 82 -1.79 30.58 1.30
N MET A 83 -1.99 29.27 1.38
CA MET A 83 -1.70 28.37 0.27
C MET A 83 -2.61 28.81 -0.88
N GLU A 84 -2.02 29.14 -2.02
CA GLU A 84 -2.76 29.39 -3.26
C GLU A 84 -3.80 28.27 -3.42
N ALA A 85 -5.06 28.66 -3.54
CA ALA A 85 -6.18 27.75 -3.64
C ALA A 85 -5.95 26.80 -4.82
N ILE A 86 -5.55 25.57 -4.51
CA ILE A 86 -5.62 24.45 -5.43
C ILE A 86 -7.09 24.39 -5.87
N PRO A 87 -7.41 24.35 -7.18
CA PRO A 87 -8.79 24.22 -7.62
C PRO A 87 -9.37 22.97 -6.99
N PHE A 88 -10.30 23.12 -6.05
CA PHE A 88 -11.02 22.01 -5.47
C PHE A 88 -11.67 21.22 -6.61
N PRO A 89 -11.38 19.93 -6.78
CA PRO A 89 -12.04 19.15 -7.80
C PRO A 89 -13.49 18.95 -7.35
N ASN A 90 -14.38 19.66 -8.04
CA ASN A 90 -15.79 19.39 -8.34
C ASN A 90 -16.67 18.80 -7.20
N ASP A 91 -17.84 19.41 -7.00
CA ASP A 91 -18.88 19.09 -6.00
C ASP A 91 -19.29 17.58 -5.93
N ASN A 92 -18.93 16.80 -6.96
CA ASN A 92 -19.05 15.33 -6.98
C ASN A 92 -18.16 14.59 -5.96
N SER A 93 -17.11 15.21 -5.42
CA SER A 93 -16.20 14.54 -4.46
C SER A 93 -16.93 14.05 -3.21
N LYS A 94 -17.89 14.83 -2.69
CA LYS A 94 -18.67 14.46 -1.50
C LYS A 94 -19.64 13.32 -1.77
N ALA A 95 -20.32 13.33 -2.92
CA ALA A 95 -21.23 12.24 -3.31
C ALA A 95 -20.47 10.92 -3.48
N VAL A 96 -19.31 10.94 -4.14
CA VAL A 96 -18.46 9.76 -4.32
C VAL A 96 -17.91 9.25 -2.98
N ALA A 97 -17.50 10.15 -2.07
CA ALA A 97 -17.05 9.76 -0.74
C ALA A 97 -18.17 9.10 0.08
N MET A 98 -19.40 9.60 -0.04
CA MET A 98 -20.56 9.04 0.64
C MET A 98 -20.96 7.68 0.06
N ASP A 99 -20.93 7.51 -1.25
CA ASP A 99 -21.18 6.21 -1.90
C ASP A 99 -20.16 5.17 -1.45
N LYS A 100 -18.88 5.56 -1.34
CA LYS A 100 -17.83 4.69 -0.83
C LYS A 100 -18.09 4.28 0.62
N LEU A 101 -18.47 5.23 1.48
CA LEU A 101 -18.83 4.94 2.87
C LEU A 101 -20.02 3.97 2.95
N ILE A 102 -21.05 4.15 2.11
CA ILE A 102 -22.20 3.25 2.06
C ILE A 102 -21.76 1.85 1.65
N GLN A 103 -20.88 1.71 0.66
CA GLN A 103 -20.34 0.42 0.23
C GLN A 103 -19.56 -0.27 1.36
N GLU A 104 -18.74 0.46 2.09
CA GLU A 104 -17.98 -0.06 3.23
C GLU A 104 -18.93 -0.56 4.34
N LEU A 105 -19.94 0.23 4.72
CA LEU A 105 -20.92 -0.15 5.74
C LEU A 105 -21.77 -1.37 5.33
N ILE A 106 -22.18 -1.44 4.06
CA ILE A 106 -22.89 -2.62 3.53
C ILE A 106 -21.97 -3.83 3.57
N GLY A 107 -20.70 -3.66 3.18
CA GLY A 107 -19.68 -4.71 3.21
C GLY A 107 -19.50 -5.28 4.61
N ASP A 108 -19.32 -4.41 5.61
CA ASP A 108 -19.19 -4.80 7.01
C ASP A 108 -20.42 -5.54 7.51
N LYS A 109 -21.62 -5.07 7.15
CA LYS A 109 -22.86 -5.73 7.59
C LYS A 109 -23.07 -7.09 6.94
N LEU A 110 -22.76 -7.22 5.65
CA LEU A 110 -22.80 -8.51 4.95
C LEU A 110 -21.77 -9.48 5.51
N LEU A 111 -20.56 -9.00 5.83
CA LEU A 111 -19.51 -9.81 6.44
C LEU A 111 -19.92 -10.32 7.83
N GLU A 112 -20.56 -9.47 8.64
CA GLU A 112 -21.11 -9.88 9.94
C GLU A 112 -22.17 -10.99 9.79
N ILE A 113 -23.13 -10.83 8.87
CA ILE A 113 -24.17 -11.82 8.60
C ILE A 113 -23.58 -13.14 8.05
N SER A 114 -22.50 -13.06 7.26
CA SER A 114 -21.85 -14.22 6.64
C SER A 114 -21.32 -15.25 7.65
N LYS A 115 -21.11 -14.84 8.91
CA LYS A 115 -20.73 -15.74 10.02
C LYS A 115 -21.80 -16.78 10.31
N TYR A 116 -23.07 -16.43 10.07
CA TYR A 116 -24.22 -17.24 10.45
C TYR A 116 -24.98 -17.79 9.25
N VAL A 117 -24.88 -17.14 8.09
CA VAL A 117 -25.66 -17.49 6.90
C VAL A 117 -24.75 -17.94 5.77
N ASN A 118 -24.96 -19.17 5.31
CA ASN A 118 -24.32 -19.71 4.12
C ASN A 118 -25.36 -19.97 3.02
N MET A 119 -25.08 -19.53 1.81
CA MET A 119 -25.98 -19.71 0.67
C MET A 119 -25.31 -20.61 -0.37
N ASN A 120 -25.94 -21.76 -0.64
CA ASN A 120 -25.56 -22.62 -1.74
C ASN A 120 -26.48 -22.34 -2.94
N VAL A 121 -25.91 -21.67 -3.96
CA VAL A 121 -26.64 -21.24 -5.15
C VAL A 121 -27.03 -22.41 -6.06
N ILE A 122 -26.22 -23.48 -6.07
CA ILE A 122 -26.48 -24.68 -6.89
C ILE A 122 -27.73 -25.39 -6.38
N ASP A 123 -27.77 -25.61 -5.07
CA ASP A 123 -28.87 -26.34 -4.43
C ASP A 123 -30.06 -25.43 -4.08
N ARG A 124 -29.94 -24.11 -4.31
CA ARG A 124 -30.89 -23.08 -3.88
C ARG A 124 -31.23 -23.17 -2.39
N THR A 125 -30.24 -23.51 -1.56
CA THR A 125 -30.40 -23.66 -0.12
C THR A 125 -29.71 -22.54 0.64
N ILE A 126 -30.34 -22.10 1.72
CA ILE A 126 -29.77 -21.16 2.69
C ILE A 126 -29.67 -21.90 4.01
N ILE A 127 -28.46 -21.96 4.55
CA ILE A 127 -28.14 -22.57 5.83
C ILE A 127 -27.92 -21.45 6.83
N ILE A 128 -28.68 -21.45 7.92
CA ILE A 128 -28.59 -20.47 8.99
C ILE A 128 -28.16 -21.18 10.26
N ASP A 129 -26.98 -20.83 10.80
CA ASP A 129 -26.48 -21.35 12.06
C ASP A 129 -27.21 -20.68 13.23
N GLN A 130 -28.31 -21.29 13.64
CA GLN A 130 -29.13 -20.82 14.76
C GLN A 130 -28.40 -20.88 16.11
N THR A 131 -27.47 -21.82 16.26
CA THR A 131 -26.75 -22.03 17.53
C THR A 131 -25.83 -20.84 17.79
N SER A 132 -25.02 -20.50 16.79
CA SER A 132 -24.11 -19.35 16.86
C SER A 132 -24.88 -18.03 16.99
N LEU A 133 -25.98 -17.86 16.27
CA LEU A 133 -26.85 -16.68 16.40
C LEU A 133 -27.38 -16.53 17.83
N HIS A 134 -27.89 -17.60 18.44
CA HIS A 134 -28.44 -17.52 19.79
C HIS A 134 -27.34 -17.25 20.84
N ASN A 135 -26.17 -17.88 20.69
CA ASN A 135 -25.03 -17.66 21.58
C ASN A 135 -24.57 -16.20 21.56
N ASP A 136 -24.63 -15.56 20.40
CA ASP A 136 -24.29 -14.14 20.22
C ASP A 136 -25.46 -13.19 20.54
N GLY A 137 -26.58 -13.72 21.04
CA GLY A 137 -27.71 -12.94 21.56
C GLY A 137 -28.77 -12.56 20.52
N TYR A 138 -28.71 -13.12 19.31
CA TYR A 138 -29.68 -12.85 18.26
C TYR A 138 -30.91 -13.76 18.36
N GLN A 139 -32.08 -13.22 18.00
CA GLN A 139 -33.33 -13.97 17.85
C GLN A 139 -33.70 -14.09 16.37
N ILE A 140 -34.08 -15.29 15.94
CA ILE A 140 -34.53 -15.55 14.57
C ILE A 140 -36.05 -15.50 14.54
N ILE A 141 -36.61 -14.64 13.67
CA ILE A 141 -38.05 -14.53 13.42
C ILE A 141 -38.29 -14.94 11.97
N ALA A 142 -39.09 -15.99 11.76
CA ALA A 142 -39.55 -16.43 10.45
C ALA A 142 -41.07 -16.21 10.34
N HIS A 143 -41.53 -15.70 9.20
CA HIS A 143 -42.94 -15.40 8.91
C HIS A 143 -43.49 -16.35 7.86
#